data_AF-A0A3D3M8T9-F1
#
_entry.id   AF-A0A3D3M8T9-F1
#
_cell.length_a   1.000
_cell.length_b   1.000
_cell.length_c   1.000
_cell.angle_alpha   90.00
_cell.angle_beta   90.00
_cell.angle_gamma   90.00
#
_symmetry.space_group_name_H-M   'P 1'
#
loop_
_entity.id
_entity.type
_entity.pdbx_description
1 polymer ?
#
loop_
_entity_poly.entity_id
_entity_poly.type
_entity_poly.pdbx_seq_one_letter_code
_entity_poly.pdbx_strand_id
1 'polypeptide(L)'
;MSWDQEERRRVTRVALGAVGEDAGFALAGSGAIREHGLIDRPTEDVDLFTVQQAQDRFGTSLDRIIAALRAAGHIVETRRRQDTFAQLTAISPGGRSTDVDLGVDWR
;
A
#
# COMPACT_ATOMS: atom_id res chain seq x y z
N MET A 1 -21.08 -4.23 3.76
CA MET A 1 -19.65 -4.25 3.37
C MET A 1 -18.84 -4.34 4.66
N SER A 2 -17.87 -5.25 4.77
CA SER A 2 -17.04 -5.37 5.99
C SER A 2 -16.16 -4.12 6.15
N TRP A 3 -16.07 -3.60 7.37
CA TRP A 3 -15.25 -2.44 7.74
C TRP A 3 -13.77 -2.62 7.39
N ASP A 4 -13.27 -3.85 7.37
CA ASP A 4 -11.88 -4.16 7.00
C ASP A 4 -11.65 -3.92 5.50
N GLN A 5 -12.65 -4.21 4.66
CA GLN A 5 -12.57 -3.95 3.21
C GLN A 5 -12.50 -2.45 2.93
N GLU A 6 -13.28 -1.66 3.67
CA GLU A 6 -13.28 -0.20 3.54
C GLU A 6 -11.94 0.40 3.99
N GLU A 7 -11.39 -0.09 5.09
CA GLU A 7 -10.08 0.33 5.58
C GLU A 7 -8.98 0.04 4.55
N ARG A 8 -8.92 -1.17 4.00
CA ARG A 8 -7.91 -1.49 2.97
C ARG A 8 -8.03 -0.63 1.72
N ARG A 9 -9.26 -0.33 1.27
CA ARG A 9 -9.49 0.62 0.17
C ARG A 9 -9.04 2.02 0.51
N ARG A 10 -9.23 2.45 1.76
CA ARG A 10 -8.75 3.75 2.25
C ARG A 10 -7.22 3.80 2.24
N VAL A 11 -6.56 2.79 2.81
CA VAL A 11 -5.09 2.67 2.82
C VAL A 11 -4.54 2.67 1.39
N THR A 12 -5.11 1.86 0.49
CA THR A 12 -4.73 1.79 -0.92
C THR A 12 -4.82 3.17 -1.58
N ARG A 13 -5.93 3.89 -1.40
CA ARG A 13 -6.16 5.20 -2.02
C ARG A 13 -5.20 6.27 -1.50
N VAL A 14 -4.95 6.29 -0.19
CA VAL A 14 -4.01 7.24 0.42
C VAL A 14 -2.58 6.97 -0.05
N ALA A 15 -2.17 5.70 -0.07
CA ALA A 15 -0.84 5.33 -0.52
C ALA A 15 -0.61 5.64 -2.00
N LEU A 16 -1.52 5.20 -2.89
CA LEU A 16 -1.41 5.49 -4.32
C LEU A 16 -1.52 6.99 -4.65
N GLY A 17 -2.27 7.76 -3.87
CA GLY A 17 -2.30 9.22 -4.00
C GLY A 17 -0.99 9.90 -3.62
N ALA A 18 -0.11 9.22 -2.87
CA ALA A 18 1.12 9.80 -2.31
C ALA A 18 2.40 9.40 -3.05
N VAL A 19 2.38 8.39 -3.93
CA VAL A 19 3.59 7.82 -4.55
C VAL A 19 4.37 8.83 -5.43
N GLY A 20 3.68 9.85 -5.96
CA GLY A 20 4.19 10.84 -6.92
C GLY A 20 3.94 10.41 -8.37
N GLU A 21 3.72 11.36 -9.29
CA GLU A 21 3.18 11.13 -10.65
C GLU A 21 3.99 10.12 -11.49
N ASP A 22 5.31 10.02 -11.27
CA ASP A 22 6.20 9.13 -12.03
C ASP A 22 6.57 7.83 -11.30
N ALA A 23 6.05 7.60 -10.10
CA ALA A 23 6.53 6.50 -9.26
C ALA A 23 5.94 5.14 -9.65
N GLY A 24 4.97 5.08 -10.57
CA GLY A 24 4.54 3.85 -11.24
C GLY A 24 3.89 2.78 -10.35
N PHE A 25 3.52 3.10 -9.10
CA PHE A 25 2.89 2.12 -8.20
C PHE A 25 1.48 1.78 -8.65
N ALA A 26 1.15 0.49 -8.59
CA ALA A 26 -0.18 -0.05 -8.82
C ALA A 26 -0.58 -1.01 -7.70
N LEU A 27 -1.89 -1.12 -7.47
CA LEU A 27 -2.43 -2.19 -6.64
C LEU A 27 -2.23 -3.52 -7.37
N ALA A 28 -1.65 -4.49 -6.69
CA ALA A 28 -1.37 -5.82 -7.19
C ALA A 28 -2.13 -6.89 -6.39
N GLY A 29 -1.76 -8.15 -6.61
CA GLY A 29 -2.26 -9.28 -5.86
C GLY A 29 -3.77 -9.48 -5.96
N SER A 30 -4.32 -10.16 -4.96
CA SER A 30 -5.76 -10.45 -4.90
C SER A 30 -6.62 -9.20 -4.66
N GLY A 31 -6.01 -8.13 -4.11
CA GLY A 31 -6.64 -6.82 -3.98
C GLY A 31 -7.06 -6.24 -5.33
N ALA A 32 -6.18 -6.30 -6.34
CA ALA A 32 -6.47 -5.82 -7.69
C ALA A 32 -7.62 -6.61 -8.35
N ILE A 33 -7.58 -7.94 -8.26
CA ILE A 33 -8.59 -8.85 -8.81
C ILE A 33 -9.98 -8.53 -8.24
N ARG A 34 -10.06 -8.19 -6.94
CA ARG A 34 -11.30 -7.76 -6.29
C ARG A 34 -11.81 -6.43 -6.82
N GLU A 35 -10.96 -5.42 -7.02
CA GLU A 35 -11.42 -4.13 -7.55
C GLU A 35 -11.91 -4.23 -9.01
N HIS A 36 -11.55 -5.31 -9.72
CA HIS A 36 -12.14 -5.69 -11.01
C HIS A 36 -13.45 -6.51 -10.90
N GLY A 37 -13.96 -6.78 -9.69
CA GLY A 37 -15.21 -7.49 -9.46
C GLY A 37 -15.15 -9.00 -9.74
N LEU A 38 -13.95 -9.58 -9.83
CA LEU A 38 -13.76 -11.00 -10.16
C LEU A 38 -13.85 -11.92 -8.94
N ILE A 39 -13.62 -11.40 -7.73
CA ILE A 39 -13.72 -12.12 -6.45
C ILE A 39 -14.37 -11.25 -5.39
N ASP A 40 -15.11 -11.88 -4.48
CA ASP A 40 -15.74 -11.21 -3.31
C ASP A 40 -15.10 -11.58 -1.97
N ARG A 41 -14.13 -12.51 -1.96
CA ARG A 41 -13.48 -12.95 -0.72
C ARG A 41 -12.65 -11.82 -0.08
N PRO A 42 -12.51 -11.79 1.27
CA PRO A 42 -11.57 -10.90 1.94
C PRO A 42 -10.15 -11.09 1.40
N THR A 43 -9.40 -10.00 1.29
CA THR A 43 -7.94 -10.05 1.14
C THR A 43 -7.34 -9.59 2.46
N GLU A 44 -6.20 -10.15 2.81
CA GLU A 44 -5.59 -9.92 4.12
C GLU A 44 -4.71 -8.66 4.10
N ASP A 45 -4.24 -8.30 2.91
CA ASP A 45 -3.14 -7.37 2.64
C ASP A 45 -3.47 -6.37 1.51
N VAL A 46 -2.64 -5.33 1.44
CA VAL A 46 -2.56 -4.36 0.34
C VAL A 46 -1.19 -4.48 -0.32
N ASP A 47 -1.16 -4.95 -1.56
CA ASP A 47 0.07 -5.10 -2.35
C ASP A 47 0.25 -3.91 -3.29
N LEU A 48 1.32 -3.13 -3.13
CA LEU A 48 1.64 -1.99 -3.99
C LEU A 48 2.98 -2.20 -4.69
N PHE A 49 2.95 -2.43 -6.00
CA PHE A 49 4.17 -2.70 -6.75
C PHE A 49 4.41 -1.66 -7.83
N THR A 50 5.68 -1.31 -8.03
CA THR A 50 6.15 -0.41 -9.09
C THR A 50 7.08 -1.11 -10.08
N VAL A 51 7.44 -0.43 -11.16
CA VAL A 51 8.31 -0.91 -12.23
C VAL A 51 9.79 -0.72 -11.89
N GLN A 52 10.67 -1.53 -12.50
CA GLN A 52 12.12 -1.52 -12.27
C GLN A 52 12.76 -0.15 -12.52
N GLN A 53 12.25 0.63 -13.47
CA GLN A 53 12.77 1.98 -13.78
C GLN A 53 12.51 2.99 -12.65
N ALA A 54 11.58 2.70 -11.74
CA ALA A 54 11.27 3.54 -10.59
C ALA A 54 12.06 3.16 -9.33
N GLN A 55 12.98 2.17 -9.40
CA GLN A 55 13.73 1.67 -8.25
C GLN A 55 14.41 2.79 -7.45
N ASP A 56 15.12 3.70 -8.12
CA ASP A 56 15.85 4.80 -7.46
C ASP A 56 14.91 5.76 -6.70
N ARG A 57 13.61 5.75 -7.03
CA ARG A 57 12.58 6.58 -6.41
C ARG A 57 11.83 5.83 -5.31
N PHE A 58 12.01 4.51 -5.18
CA PHE A 58 11.27 3.65 -4.24
C PHE A 58 11.32 4.19 -2.82
N GLY A 59 12.51 4.50 -2.30
CA GLY A 59 12.67 5.04 -0.95
C GLY A 59 11.93 6.36 -0.72
N THR A 60 11.98 7.27 -1.69
CA THR A 60 11.27 8.56 -1.61
C THR A 60 9.75 8.36 -1.67
N SER A 61 9.25 7.48 -2.54
CA SER A 61 7.83 7.14 -2.61
C SER A 61 7.34 6.47 -1.33
N LEU A 62 8.13 5.56 -0.75
CA LEU A 62 7.83 4.94 0.54
C LEU A 62 7.69 5.99 1.65
N ASP A 63 8.60 6.94 1.73
CA ASP A 63 8.55 8.01 2.73
C ASP A 63 7.32 8.90 2.57
N ARG A 64 6.93 9.21 1.32
CA ARG A 64 5.69 9.94 1.02
C ARG A 64 4.44 9.17 1.43
N ILE A 65 4.39 7.86 1.15
CA ILE A 65 3.27 6.99 1.54
C ILE A 65 3.13 6.95 3.07
N ILE A 66 4.24 6.75 3.79
CA ILE A 66 4.23 6.74 5.26
C ILE A 66 3.74 8.09 5.80
N ALA A 67 4.24 9.20 5.25
CA ALA A 67 3.81 10.54 5.66
C ALA A 67 2.31 10.77 5.40
N ALA A 68 1.80 10.35 4.23
CA ALA A 68 0.40 10.50 3.87
C ALA A 68 -0.52 9.63 4.74
N LEU A 69 -0.14 8.39 5.03
CA LEU A 69 -0.89 7.52 5.93
C LEU A 69 -0.96 8.10 7.36
N ARG A 70 0.15 8.65 7.85
CA ARG A 70 0.20 9.35 9.14
C ARG A 70 -0.66 10.62 9.14
N ALA A 71 -0.61 11.42 8.08
CA ALA A 71 -1.48 12.59 7.92
C ALA A 71 -2.97 12.22 7.85
N ALA A 72 -3.28 11.04 7.32
CA ALA A 72 -4.62 10.46 7.31
C ALA A 72 -5.04 9.84 8.67
N GLY A 73 -4.22 9.98 9.72
CA GLY A 73 -4.51 9.56 11.09
C GLY A 73 -4.07 8.13 11.43
N HIS A 74 -3.35 7.43 10.56
CA HIS A 74 -2.85 6.10 10.89
C HIS A 74 -1.58 6.17 11.72
N ILE A 75 -1.43 5.23 12.66
CA ILE A 75 -0.11 4.84 13.14
C ILE A 75 0.48 3.91 12.08
N VAL A 76 1.73 4.17 11.68
CA VAL A 76 2.42 3.35 10.67
C VAL A 76 3.66 2.73 11.29
N GLU A 77 3.64 1.41 11.40
CA GLU A 77 4.78 0.61 11.82
C GLU A 77 5.52 0.09 10.58
N THR A 78 6.84 0.27 10.53
CA THR A 78 7.67 -0.33 9.48
C THR A 78 8.22 -1.66 9.98
N ARG A 79 7.75 -2.77 9.40
CA ARG A 79 8.20 -4.13 9.73
C ARG A 79 9.49 -4.49 9.03
N ARG A 80 9.61 -4.09 7.77
CA ARG A 80 10.80 -4.30 6.93
C ARG A 80 10.98 -3.12 5.99
N ARG A 81 12.23 -2.73 5.75
CA ARG A 81 12.61 -1.76 4.74
C ARG A 81 13.94 -2.17 4.11
N GLN A 82 13.93 -2.29 2.80
CA GLN A 82 15.07 -2.54 1.92
C GLN A 82 14.97 -1.59 0.73
N ASP A 83 15.99 -1.58 -0.12
CA ASP A 83 16.07 -0.63 -1.24
C ASP A 83 14.93 -0.78 -2.25
N THR A 84 14.39 -1.99 -2.41
CA THR A 84 13.37 -2.32 -3.39
C THR A 84 12.12 -2.98 -2.81
N PHE A 85 12.05 -3.11 -1.47
CA PHE A 85 10.95 -3.77 -0.80
C PHE A 85 10.72 -3.22 0.61
N ALA A 86 9.46 -3.09 1.02
CA ALA A 86 9.09 -2.71 2.37
C ALA A 86 7.78 -3.37 2.80
N GLN A 87 7.66 -3.62 4.10
CA GLN A 87 6.42 -4.09 4.73
C GLN A 87 6.04 -3.12 5.84
N LEU A 88 4.79 -2.67 5.79
CA LEU A 88 4.22 -1.74 6.76
C LEU A 88 2.98 -2.36 7.40
N THR A 89 2.70 -1.98 8.64
CA THR A 89 1.37 -2.16 9.25
C THR A 89 0.79 -0.78 9.49
N ALA A 90 -0.33 -0.46 8.84
CA ALA A 90 -1.10 0.77 9.04
C ALA A 90 -2.25 0.49 10.01
N ILE A 91 -2.26 1.19 11.14
CA ILE A 91 -3.28 1.04 12.19
C ILE A 91 -4.16 2.29 12.16
N SER A 92 -5.44 2.10 11.85
CA SER A 92 -6.39 3.21 11.75
C SER A 92 -6.74 3.79 13.13
N PRO A 93 -7.32 5.01 13.21
CA PRO A 93 -7.80 5.58 14.47
C PRO A 93 -8.80 4.68 15.23
N GLY A 94 -9.50 3.81 14.51
CA GLY A 94 -10.42 2.82 15.08
C GLY A 94 -9.73 1.54 15.56
N GLY A 95 -8.40 1.46 15.54
CA GLY A 95 -7.60 0.32 16.00
C GLY A 95 -7.53 -0.85 15.02
N ARG A 96 -7.97 -0.68 13.76
CA ARG A 96 -7.88 -1.73 12.74
C ARG A 96 -6.51 -1.70 12.07
N SER A 97 -5.87 -2.86 11.98
CA SER A 97 -4.59 -3.03 11.28
C SER A 97 -4.81 -3.43 9.83
N THR A 98 -3.96 -2.90 8.95
CA THR A 98 -3.86 -3.30 7.55
C THR A 98 -2.39 -3.44 7.20
N ASP A 99 -1.99 -4.63 6.78
CA ASP A 99 -0.64 -4.88 6.29
C ASP A 99 -0.51 -4.41 4.83
N VAL A 100 0.62 -3.79 4.53
CA VAL A 100 0.93 -3.21 3.23
C VAL A 100 2.32 -3.67 2.81
N ASP A 101 2.36 -4.41 1.70
CA ASP A 101 3.59 -4.82 1.07
C ASP A 101 3.86 -3.88 -0.12
N LEU A 102 5.07 -3.32 -0.16
CA LEU A 102 5.52 -2.45 -1.24
C LEU A 102 6.75 -3.03 -1.88
N GLY A 103 6.79 -3.08 -3.21
CA GLY A 103 7.93 -3.65 -3.92
C GLY A 103 8.17 -3.04 -5.30
N VAL A 104 9.41 -3.16 -5.77
CA VAL A 104 9.74 -3.07 -7.19
C VAL A 104 9.51 -4.46 -7.81
N ASP A 105 8.79 -4.53 -8.93
CA ASP A 105 8.54 -5.78 -9.66
C ASP A 105 9.87 -6.45 -10.09
N TRP A 106 9.88 -7.77 -10.16
CA TRP A 106 11.08 -8.61 -10.37
C TRP A 106 11.51 -8.71 -11.85
N ARG A 107 11.18 -7.73 -12.69
CA ARG A 107 11.46 -7.78 -14.14
C ARG A 107 12.19 -6.56 -14.67
#